data_AF-A0A9D1PHV5-F1
#
_entry.id   AF-A0A9D1PHV5-F1
#
_cell.length_a   1.000
_cell.length_b   1.000
_cell.length_c   1.000
_cell.angle_alpha   90.00
_cell.angle_beta   90.00
_cell.angle_gamma   90.00
#
_symmetry.space_group_name_H-M   'P 1'
#
loop_
_entity.id
_entity.type
_entity.pdbx_description
1 polymer ?
#
loop_
_entity_poly.entity_id
_entity_poly.type
_entity_poly.pdbx_seq_one_letter_code
_entity_poly.pdbx_strand_id
1 'polypeptide(L)' 'MKKEIVFTKNTILNSKKYAKRRDLLSVLLKDNQTYTTSQIEKLMADFMKKGKVK' A
#
# COMPACT_ATOMS: atom_id res chain seq x y z
N MET A 1 -13.15 -21.49 -3.58
CA MET A 1 -12.26 -20.67 -2.72
C MET A 1 -11.84 -19.42 -3.47
N LYS A 2 -12.20 -18.21 -3.00
CA LYS A 2 -11.65 -16.96 -3.55
C LYS A 2 -10.24 -16.80 -2.98
N LYS A 3 -9.23 -16.98 -3.83
CA LYS A 3 -7.82 -16.76 -3.45
C LYS A 3 -7.60 -15.25 -3.48
N GLU A 4 -7.58 -14.62 -2.32
CA GLU A 4 -7.25 -13.20 -2.25
C GLU A 4 -5.79 -13.03 -2.63
N ILE A 5 -5.54 -12.29 -3.71
CA ILE A 5 -4.18 -12.02 -4.17
C ILE A 5 -3.57 -11.01 -3.20
N VAL A 6 -2.63 -11.49 -2.41
CA VAL A 6 -1.85 -10.69 -1.47
C VAL A 6 -0.46 -10.42 -2.04
N PHE A 7 0.06 -9.22 -1.76
CA PHE A 7 1.36 -8.76 -2.21
C PHE A 7 2.21 -8.38 -1.01
N THR A 8 3.49 -8.74 -1.03
CA THR A 8 4.44 -8.27 -0.03
C THR A 8 4.84 -6.83 -0.29
N LYS A 9 5.31 -6.12 0.74
CA LYS A 9 5.88 -4.78 0.60
C LYS A 9 6.89 -4.68 -0.56
N ASN A 10 7.82 -5.63 -0.66
CA ASN A 10 8.83 -5.63 -1.71
C ASN A 10 8.23 -5.73 -3.12
N THR A 11 7.21 -6.58 -3.32
CA THR A 11 6.51 -6.70 -4.61
C THR A 11 5.77 -5.42 -4.98
N ILE A 12 5.15 -4.76 -3.99
CA ILE A 12 4.43 -3.50 -4.19
C ILE A 12 5.40 -2.37 -4.54
N LEU A 13 6.51 -2.24 -3.80
CA LEU A 13 7.52 -1.20 -4.01
C LEU A 13 8.27 -1.33 -5.34
N ASN A 14 8.42 -2.55 -5.86
CA ASN A 14 9.00 -2.80 -7.18
C ASN A 14 7.98 -2.69 -8.33
N SER A 15 6.70 -2.49 -8.04
CA SER A 15 5.67 -2.39 -9.07
C SER A 15 5.69 -1.02 -9.75
N LYS A 16 5.70 -1.02 -11.09
CA LYS A 16 5.61 0.20 -11.91
C LYS A 16 4.35 1.02 -11.60
N LYS A 17 3.25 0.36 -11.23
CA LYS A 17 1.98 1.02 -10.86
C LYS A 17 2.14 1.97 -9.67
N TYR A 18 3.06 1.65 -8.75
CA TYR A 18 3.26 2.37 -7.51
C TYR A 18 4.61 3.10 -7.43
N ALA A 19 5.35 3.20 -8.54
CA ALA A 19 6.67 3.84 -8.58
C ALA A 19 6.66 5.27 -8.02
N LYS A 20 5.67 6.09 -8.42
CA LYS A 20 5.51 7.47 -7.90
C LYS A 20 5.02 7.56 -6.45
N ARG A 21 4.61 6.43 -5.86
CA ARG A 21 4.03 6.33 -4.51
C ARG A 21 4.90 5.43 -3.63
N ARG A 22 6.11 5.10 -4.07
CA ARG A 22 7.03 4.19 -3.37
C ARG A 22 7.39 4.72 -1.99
N ASP A 23 7.68 6.01 -1.87
CA ASP A 23 8.03 6.64 -0.59
C ASP A 23 6.86 6.53 0.40
N LEU A 24 5.66 6.92 -0.04
CA LEU A 24 4.43 6.77 0.73
C LEU A 24 4.20 5.31 1.17
N LEU A 25 4.30 4.36 0.25
CA LEU A 25 4.07 2.95 0.54
C LEU A 25 5.17 2.36 1.42
N SER A 26 6.40 2.86 1.35
CA SER A 26 7.48 2.42 2.24
C SER A 26 7.22 2.78 3.70
N VAL A 27 6.53 3.90 3.94
CA VAL A 27 6.09 4.37 5.26
C VAL A 27 4.80 3.67 5.71
N LEU A 28 3.85 3.47 4.79
CA LEU A 28 2.56 2.83 5.09
C LEU A 28 2.66 1.32 5.31
N LEU A 29 3.50 0.65 4.54
CA LEU A 29 3.62 -0.81 4.54
C LEU A 29 4.74 -1.24 5.47
N LYS A 30 4.47 -2.25 6.30
CA LYS A 30 5.45 -2.88 7.18
C LYS A 30 6.13 -4.05 6.50
N ASP A 31 7.39 -4.25 6.84
CA ASP A 31 8.14 -5.44 6.47
C ASP A 31 7.54 -6.66 7.18
N ASN A 32 7.61 -7.84 6.55
CA ASN A 32 6.93 -9.08 6.96
C ASN A 32 5.39 -9.05 7.01
N GLN A 33 4.75 -8.06 6.37
CA GLN A 33 3.31 -8.06 6.14
C GLN A 33 2.95 -8.17 4.66
N THR A 34 1.79 -8.77 4.40
CA THR A 34 1.19 -8.88 3.08
C THR A 34 -0.08 -8.07 3.01
N TYR A 35 -0.30 -7.43 1.87
CA TYR A 35 -1.43 -6.54 1.65
C TYR A 35 -2.15 -6.88 0.36
N THR A 36 -3.48 -6.78 0.36
CA THR A 36 -4.27 -6.84 -0.88
C THR A 36 -4.28 -5.48 -1.57
N THR A 37 -4.62 -5.46 -2.86
CA THR A 37 -4.83 -4.21 -3.61
C THR A 37 -5.83 -3.28 -2.92
N SER A 38 -6.93 -3.82 -2.38
CA SER A 38 -7.93 -3.04 -1.65
C SER A 38 -7.39 -2.45 -0.34
N GLN A 39 -6.60 -3.22 0.42
CA GLN A 39 -5.95 -2.71 1.63
C GLN A 39 -4.96 -1.59 1.32
N ILE A 40 -4.15 -1.73 0.27
CA ILE A 40 -3.21 -0.70 -0.16
C ILE A 40 -3.96 0.59 -0.50
N GLU A 41 -5.02 0.51 -1.31
CA GLU A 41 -5.83 1.67 -1.67
C GLU A 41 -6.48 2.34 -0.47
N LYS A 42 -6.98 1.54 0.50
CA LYS A 42 -7.55 2.05 1.75
C LYS A 42 -6.51 2.77 2.59
N LEU A 43 -5.33 2.17 2.81
CA LEU A 43 -4.22 2.80 3.55
C LEU A 43 -3.79 4.12 2.92
N MET A 44 -3.69 4.15 1.58
CA MET A 44 -3.37 5.37 0.85
C MET A 44 -4.44 6.45 1.02
N ALA A 45 -5.72 6.08 0.92
CA ALA A 45 -6.84 7.01 1.10
C ALA A 45 -6.89 7.55 2.54
N ASP A 46 -6.70 6.69 3.54
CA ASP A 46 -6.67 7.08 4.95
C ASP A 46 -5.48 8.00 5.25
N PHE A 47 -4.32 7.77 4.64
CA PHE A 47 -3.17 8.65 4.77
C PHE A 47 -3.44 10.05 4.18
N MET A 48 -4.00 10.11 2.97
CA MET A 48 -4.35 11.38 2.32
C MET A 48 -5.43 12.15 3.09
N LYS A 49 -6.36 11.46 3.75
CA LYS A 49 -7.35 12.07 4.64
C LYS A 49 -6.72 12.60 5.92
N LYS A 50 -5.81 11.83 6.56
CA LYS A 50 -5.11 12.27 7.78
C LYS A 50 -4.18 13.45 7.55
N GLY A 51 -3.60 13.61 6.36
CA GLY A 51 -2.81 14.79 5.99
C GLY A 51 -3.65 16.06 5.76
N LYS A 52 -4.98 15.95 5.65
CA LYS A 52 -5.92 17.07 5.60
C LYS A 52 -6.54 17.34 6.98
N VAL A 53 -5.70 17.44 8.01
CA VAL A 53 -6.12 18.09 9.25
C VAL A 53 -5.85 19.60 9.10
N LYS A 54 -6.91 20.38 9.35
CA LYS A 54 -7.10 21.82 9.13
C LYS A 54 -5.87 22.71 9.19
#